data_AF-A0A1V5IBX4-F1
#
_entry.id   AF-A0A1V5IBX4-F1
#
_cell.length_a   1.000
_cell.length_b   1.000
_cell.length_c   1.000
_cell.angle_alpha   90.00
_cell.angle_beta   90.00
_cell.angle_gamma   90.00
#
_symmetry.space_group_name_H-M   'P 1'
#
loop_
_entity.id
_entity.type
_entity.pdbx_description
1 polymer ?
#
loop_
_entity_poly.entity_id
_entity_poly.type
_entity_poly.pdbx_seq_one_letter_code
_entity_poly.pdbx_strand_id
1 'polypeptide(L)' 'MMNIPKMVRELRDEIPGGGISGGGHLVVGSIKFVEGMRESVLEGLIEKISRVPAGL' A
#
# COMPACT_ATOMS: atom_id res chain seq x y z
N MET A 1 0.40 -2.51 14.21
CA MET A 1 1.29 -1.33 14.08
C MET A 1 1.43 -0.98 12.61
N MET A 2 1.47 0.31 12.28
CA MET A 2 1.65 0.77 10.89
C MET A 2 3.03 0.33 10.37
N ASN A 3 3.07 -0.27 9.17
CA ASN A 3 4.30 -0.70 8.50
C ASN A 3 4.14 -0.51 6.98
N ILE A 4 4.44 0.69 6.49
CA ILE A 4 4.29 1.05 5.08
C ILE A 4 5.11 0.14 4.14
N PRO A 5 6.41 -0.17 4.40
CA PRO A 5 7.16 -1.07 3.53
C PRO A 5 6.51 -2.45 3.35
N LYS A 6 5.94 -3.00 4.41
CA LYS A 6 5.22 -4.28 4.35
C LYS A 6 3.97 -4.17 3.49
N MET A 7 3.12 -3.16 3.72
CA MET A 7 1.89 -2.97 2.94
C MET A 7 2.17 -2.80 1.45
N VAL A 8 3.22 -2.07 1.08
CA VAL A 8 3.63 -1.86 -0.32
C VAL A 8 4.11 -3.17 -0.96
N ARG A 9 4.83 -4.02 -0.23
CA ARG A 9 5.24 -5.34 -0.72
C ARG A 9 4.03 -6.23 -0.96
N GLU A 10 3.11 -6.30 -0.01
CA GLU A 10 1.89 -7.10 -0.16
C GLU A 10 1.02 -6.62 -1.33
N LEU A 11 0.84 -5.31 -1.50
CA LEU A 11 0.12 -4.76 -2.64
C LEU A 11 0.75 -5.17 -3.98
N ARG A 12 2.08 -5.18 -4.05
CA ARG A 12 2.80 -5.61 -5.26
C ARG A 12 2.54 -7.09 -5.58
N ASP A 13 2.48 -7.93 -4.55
CA ASP A 13 2.24 -9.37 -4.71
C ASP A 13 0.76 -9.66 -5.07
N GLU A 14 -0.17 -8.88 -4.50
CA GLU A 14 -1.62 -9.03 -4.70
C GLU A 14 -2.13 -8.43 -6.01
N ILE A 15 -1.44 -7.41 -6.57
CA ILE A 15 -1.86 -6.70 -7.78
C ILE A 15 -0.78 -6.87 -8.87
N PRO A 16 -0.67 -8.06 -9.50
CA PRO A 16 0.24 -8.27 -10.61
C PRO A 16 -0.12 -7.34 -11.78
N GLY A 17 0.89 -6.68 -12.35
CA GLY A 17 0.69 -5.65 -13.39
C GLY A 17 0.43 -4.23 -12.84
N GLY A 18 0.28 -4.06 -11.53
CA GLY A 18 0.09 -2.74 -10.89
C GLY A 18 1.31 -1.81 -10.96
N GLY A 19 2.48 -2.31 -11.36
CA GLY A 19 3.73 -1.54 -11.40
C GLY A 19 4.12 -0.93 -10.04
N ILE A 20 3.71 -1.58 -8.94
CA ILE A 20 3.78 -1.01 -7.59
C ILE A 20 5.23 -0.98 -7.10
N SER A 21 5.74 0.22 -6.86
CA SER A 21 7.08 0.48 -6.36
C SER A 21 7.09 1.62 -5.33
N GLY A 22 8.19 1.77 -4.58
CA GLY A 22 8.30 2.73 -3.49
C GLY A 22 8.37 2.06 -2.11
N GLY A 23 7.86 2.75 -1.09
CA GLY A 23 8.02 2.38 0.31
C GLY A 23 8.24 3.61 1.18
N GLY A 24 9.05 3.48 2.23
CA GLY A 24 9.32 4.56 3.16
C GLY A 24 9.85 4.03 4.50
N HIS A 25 9.60 4.77 5.57
CA HIS A 25 9.75 4.28 6.94
C HIS A 25 8.43 3.71 7.46
N LEU A 26 8.44 3.12 8.66
CA LEU A 26 7.30 2.39 9.22
C LEU A 26 5.95 3.14 9.14
N VAL A 27 5.96 4.47 9.25
CA VAL A 27 4.75 5.31 9.35
C VAL A 27 4.60 6.36 8.24
N VAL A 28 5.57 6.47 7.32
CA VAL A 28 5.57 7.51 6.27
C VAL A 28 6.26 7.00 5.02
N GLY A 29 5.74 7.33 3.85
CA GLY A 29 6.32 6.88 2.60
C GLY A 29 5.65 7.45 1.35
N SER A 30 6.08 6.95 0.21
CA SER A 30 5.50 7.23 -1.10
C SER A 30 5.43 5.95 -1.93
N ILE A 31 4.42 5.86 -2.79
CA ILE A 31 4.23 4.74 -3.71
C ILE A 31 4.07 5.27 -5.13
N LYS A 32 4.50 4.49 -6.10
CA LYS A 32 4.23 4.68 -7.51
C LYS A 32 3.54 3.43 -8.04
N PHE A 33 2.64 3.61 -8.99
CA PHE A 33 1.89 2.55 -9.65
C PHE A 33 1.49 3.02 -11.05
N VAL A 34 1.11 2.09 -11.92
CA VAL A 34 0.60 2.44 -13.25
C VAL A 34 -0.78 3.08 -13.12
N GLU A 35 -1.02 4.17 -13.84
CA GLU A 35 -2.21 5.01 -13.68
C GLU A 35 -3.53 4.24 -13.87
N GLY A 36 -3.59 3.31 -14.83
CA GLY A 36 -4.76 2.47 -15.07
C GLY A 36 -5.15 1.52 -13.93
N MET A 37 -4.26 1.34 -12.94
CA MET A 37 -4.49 0.50 -11.76
C MET A 37 -4.80 1.32 -10.51
N ARG A 38 -5.03 2.64 -10.66
CA ARG A 38 -5.23 3.58 -9.55
C ARG A 38 -6.31 3.12 -8.58
N GLU A 39 -7.48 2.72 -9.09
CA GLU A 39 -8.61 2.29 -8.27
C GLU A 39 -8.23 1.07 -7.42
N SER A 40 -7.78 -0.02 -8.04
CA SER A 40 -7.35 -1.24 -7.34
C SER A 40 -6.22 -0.99 -6.32
N VAL A 41 -5.25 -0.13 -6.64
CA VAL A 41 -4.13 0.18 -5.76
C VAL A 41 -4.58 0.99 -4.54
N LEU A 42 -5.44 2.00 -4.75
CA LEU A 42 -5.95 2.83 -3.65
C LEU A 42 -6.89 2.05 -2.75
N GLU A 43 -7.79 1.23 -3.30
CA GLU A 43 -8.68 0.35 -2.54
C GLU A 43 -7.88 -0.62 -1.66
N GLY A 44 -6.90 -1.32 -2.22
CA GLY A 44 -6.05 -2.23 -1.45
C GLY A 44 -5.24 -1.50 -0.36
N LEU A 45 -4.75 -0.29 -0.65
CA LEU A 45 -4.03 0.51 0.35
C LEU A 45 -4.94 0.95 1.49
N ILE A 46 -6.15 1.42 1.18
CA ILE A 46 -7.18 1.79 2.16
C ILE A 46 -7.48 0.59 3.05
N GLU A 47 -7.78 -0.57 2.47
CA GLU A 47 -8.09 -1.79 3.22
C GLU A 47 -6.97 -2.17 4.20
N LYS A 48 -5.72 -2.14 3.75
CA LYS A 48 -4.55 -2.44 4.60
C LYS A 48 -4.40 -1.43 5.73
N ILE A 49 -4.63 -0.15 5.48
CA ILE A 49 -4.59 0.90 6.50
C ILE A 49 -5.74 0.72 7.50
N SER A 50 -6.96 0.42 7.04
CA SER A 50 -8.15 0.21 7.89
C SER A 50 -8.01 -0.95 8.87
N ARG A 51 -7.20 -1.96 8.54
CA ARG A 51 -6.88 -3.09 9.43
C ARG A 51 -5.94 -2.72 10.57
N VAL A 52 -5.28 -1.58 10.50
CA VAL A 52 -4.46 -1.07 11.62
C VAL A 52 -5.41 -0.37 12.59
N PRO A 53 -5.53 -0.85 13.85
CA PRO A 53 -6.35 -0.18 14.84
C PRO A 53 -5.89 1.28 15.00
N ALA A 54 -6.83 2.22 14.92
CA ALA A 54 -6.58 3.55 15.46
C ALA A 54 -6.29 3.40 16.96
N GLY A 55 -5.28 4.11 17.47
CA GLY A 55 -4.80 3.95 18.84
C GLY A 55 -5.95 3.98 19.87
N LEU A 56 -5.85 3.09 20.86
CA LEU A 56 -6.50 3.26 22.16
C LEU A 56 -5.88 4.45 22.90
#